data_AF-A0A7X6ZIE2-F1
#
_entry.id   AF-A0A7X6ZIE2-F1
#
_cell.length_a   1.000
_cell.length_b   1.000
_cell.length_c   1.000
_cell.angle_alpha   90.00
_cell.angle_beta   90.00
_cell.angle_gamma   90.00
#
_symmetry.space_group_name_H-M   'P 1'
#
loop_
_entity.id
_entity.type
_entity.pdbx_description
1 polymer ?
#
loop_
_entity_poly.entity_id
_entity_poly.type
_entity_poly.pdbx_seq_one_letter_code
_entity_poly.pdbx_strand_id
1 'polypeptide(L)'
;TQGKAAFITSGTFDAMSYFTQADFPIGIVQLPLPSRDDPEWGQYFSGPPGESTFWSGLRLGITKFSAHPDIALKFLQFMTTPRNNQDFNRICKWTPLIRTAKSHPSIEAFTPQAEGFWGAGPFAPLYGGRAMMVFHQQLWDFVEHKVSFEDYLQRLRQKLPEAMAVDFERILIDNREQYHVLNAAITWSLAEALFAPTWGLSQEDAALVQSKAERRGKYLWESRPRFLEDSFWRGRWNRYVAEKRPRALEVQSHISLNWDRELP
;
A
#
# COMPACT_ATOMS: atom_id res chain seq x y z
N THR A 1 -4.84 -31.17 0.40
CA THR A 1 -4.93 -32.40 -0.41
C THR A 1 -5.32 -33.62 0.42
N GLN A 2 -5.02 -33.69 1.73
CA GLN A 2 -5.39 -34.84 2.59
C GLN A 2 -6.91 -34.98 2.94
N GLY A 3 -7.79 -34.13 2.43
CA GLY A 3 -9.23 -34.21 2.74
C GLY A 3 -9.65 -33.87 4.19
N LYS A 4 -8.78 -33.24 4.98
CA LYS A 4 -9.03 -32.95 6.42
C LYS A 4 -9.65 -31.58 6.71
N ALA A 5 -9.82 -30.73 5.69
CA ALA A 5 -10.38 -29.38 5.83
C ALA A 5 -11.42 -29.14 4.74
N ALA A 6 -12.57 -28.58 5.11
CA ALA A 6 -13.64 -28.23 4.17
C ALA A 6 -13.33 -26.92 3.41
N PHE A 7 -12.62 -25.99 4.05
CA PHE A 7 -12.21 -24.70 3.47
C PHE A 7 -10.73 -24.45 3.73
N ILE A 8 -10.09 -23.75 2.79
CA ILE A 8 -8.72 -23.24 2.92
C ILE A 8 -8.66 -21.85 2.29
N THR A 9 -7.90 -20.95 2.91
CA THR A 9 -7.61 -19.63 2.36
C THR A 9 -6.27 -19.66 1.65
N SER A 10 -6.25 -19.34 0.35
CA SER A 10 -5.04 -19.21 -0.43
C SER A 10 -5.26 -18.27 -1.62
N GLY A 11 -4.17 -17.84 -2.26
CA GLY A 11 -4.19 -17.02 -3.46
C GLY A 11 -4.22 -17.84 -4.74
N THR A 12 -4.42 -17.15 -5.87
CA THR A 12 -4.45 -17.73 -7.21
C THR A 12 -3.19 -18.52 -7.57
N PHE A 13 -2.04 -18.15 -6.99
CA PHE A 13 -0.75 -18.77 -7.26
C PHE A 13 -0.68 -20.25 -6.83
N ASP A 14 -1.48 -20.67 -5.84
CA ASP A 14 -1.54 -22.06 -5.37
C ASP A 14 -2.72 -22.85 -5.96
N ALA A 15 -3.67 -22.20 -6.64
CA ALA A 15 -4.91 -22.82 -7.11
C ALA A 15 -4.64 -24.08 -7.96
N MET A 16 -3.66 -24.02 -8.86
CA MET A 16 -3.30 -25.16 -9.70
C MET A 16 -2.68 -26.32 -8.92
N SER A 17 -1.93 -26.02 -7.86
CA SER A 17 -1.40 -27.06 -6.96
C SER A 17 -2.56 -27.80 -6.28
N TYR A 18 -3.60 -27.09 -5.86
CA TYR A 18 -4.78 -27.74 -5.28
C TYR A 18 -5.53 -28.60 -6.30
N PHE A 19 -5.80 -28.08 -7.49
CA PHE A 19 -6.51 -28.83 -8.54
C PHE A 19 -5.76 -30.09 -9.00
N THR A 20 -4.42 -30.09 -8.95
CA THR A 20 -3.61 -31.22 -9.41
C THR A 20 -3.35 -32.26 -8.32
N GLN A 21 -3.31 -31.84 -7.04
CA GLN A 21 -2.92 -32.73 -5.94
C GLN A 21 -4.10 -33.24 -5.11
N ALA A 22 -5.29 -32.66 -5.25
CA ALA A 22 -6.48 -33.18 -4.59
C ALA A 22 -7.15 -34.26 -5.45
N ASP A 23 -7.56 -35.34 -4.80
CA ASP A 23 -8.32 -36.45 -5.38
C ASP A 23 -9.84 -36.28 -5.26
N PHE A 24 -10.28 -35.12 -4.76
CA PHE A 24 -11.69 -34.73 -4.63
C PHE A 24 -11.97 -33.39 -5.33
N PRO A 25 -13.24 -33.12 -5.69
CA PRO A 25 -13.63 -31.86 -6.33
C PRO A 25 -13.32 -30.65 -5.45
N ILE A 26 -12.68 -29.63 -6.03
CA ILE A 26 -12.39 -28.35 -5.38
C ILE A 26 -13.16 -27.24 -6.07
N GLY A 27 -13.83 -26.42 -5.27
CA GLY A 27 -14.44 -25.16 -5.70
C GLY A 27 -13.66 -23.95 -5.18
N ILE A 28 -13.80 -22.83 -5.88
CA ILE A 28 -13.31 -21.52 -5.43
C ILE A 28 -14.54 -20.68 -5.11
N VAL A 29 -14.55 -20.05 -3.94
CA VAL A 29 -15.62 -19.15 -3.51
C VAL A 29 -15.01 -17.90 -2.90
N GLN A 30 -15.75 -16.80 -2.95
CA GLN A 30 -15.39 -15.61 -2.18
C GLN A 30 -15.50 -15.92 -0.68
N LEU A 31 -14.64 -15.31 0.11
CA LEU A 31 -14.73 -15.40 1.57
C LEU A 31 -16.11 -14.91 2.03
N PRO A 32 -16.81 -15.67 2.89
CA PRO A 32 -18.07 -15.21 3.44
C PRO A 32 -17.80 -13.98 4.31
N LEU A 33 -18.45 -12.88 3.97
CA LEU A 33 -18.41 -11.64 4.74
C LEU A 33 -19.81 -11.33 5.27
N PRO A 34 -19.94 -10.71 6.46
CA PRO A 34 -21.23 -10.25 6.95
C PRO A 34 -21.85 -9.25 5.97
N SER A 35 -23.17 -9.17 5.93
CA SER A 35 -23.87 -8.13 5.18
C SER A 35 -24.08 -6.88 6.04
N ARG A 36 -24.42 -5.73 5.44
CA ARG A 36 -24.81 -4.54 6.22
C ARG A 36 -26.10 -4.75 7.03
N ASP A 37 -26.94 -5.69 6.62
CA ASP A 37 -28.19 -6.03 7.30
C ASP A 37 -27.99 -7.10 8.38
N ASP A 38 -26.75 -7.56 8.60
CA ASP A 38 -26.43 -8.48 9.69
C ASP A 38 -26.72 -7.78 11.04
N PRO A 39 -27.56 -8.37 11.91
CA PRO A 39 -28.03 -7.70 13.13
C PRO A 39 -26.92 -7.50 14.17
N GLU A 40 -25.85 -8.30 14.11
CA GLU A 40 -24.74 -8.24 15.07
C GLU A 40 -23.57 -7.42 14.51
N TRP A 41 -23.18 -7.70 13.27
CA TRP A 41 -21.94 -7.20 12.65
C TRP A 41 -22.15 -6.14 11.58
N GLY A 42 -23.36 -5.98 11.06
CA GLY A 42 -23.66 -5.13 9.90
C GLY A 42 -23.30 -3.67 10.12
N GLN A 43 -23.48 -3.16 11.35
CA GLN A 43 -23.11 -1.79 11.73
C GLN A 43 -21.61 -1.50 11.64
N TYR A 44 -20.76 -2.53 11.74
CA TYR A 44 -19.30 -2.40 11.65
C TYR A 44 -18.78 -2.73 10.25
N PHE A 45 -19.61 -3.30 9.39
CA PHE A 45 -19.22 -3.74 8.07
C PHE A 45 -19.35 -2.63 7.02
N SER A 46 -18.21 -2.12 6.54
CA SER A 46 -18.19 -1.04 5.54
C SER A 46 -18.46 -1.53 4.10
N GLY A 47 -18.44 -2.85 3.87
CA GLY A 47 -18.50 -3.48 2.56
C GLY A 47 -17.27 -4.36 2.29
N PRO A 48 -17.28 -5.17 1.22
CA PRO A 48 -16.10 -5.93 0.81
C PRO A 48 -14.94 -4.99 0.44
N PRO A 49 -13.68 -5.39 0.70
CA PRO A 49 -12.52 -4.60 0.28
C PRO A 49 -12.47 -4.49 -1.25
N GLY A 50 -12.18 -3.30 -1.75
CA GLY A 50 -11.89 -3.10 -3.16
C GLY A 50 -10.48 -3.57 -3.48
N GLU A 51 -10.32 -4.32 -4.57
CA GLU A 51 -9.03 -4.84 -5.02
C GLU A 51 -8.22 -3.84 -5.86
N SER A 52 -8.76 -2.63 -6.10
CA SER A 52 -8.13 -1.58 -6.92
C SER A 52 -6.79 -1.07 -6.38
N THR A 53 -6.52 -1.24 -5.09
CA THR A 53 -5.26 -0.86 -4.45
C THR A 53 -4.24 -2.00 -4.35
N PHE A 54 -4.60 -3.21 -4.78
CA PHE A 54 -3.69 -4.33 -4.72
C PHE A 54 -2.66 -4.25 -5.84
N TRP A 55 -1.42 -4.60 -5.49
CA TRP A 55 -0.30 -4.56 -6.40
C TRP A 55 -0.33 -5.78 -7.31
N SER A 56 0.09 -5.60 -8.56
CA SER A 56 0.34 -6.73 -9.45
C SER A 56 1.46 -7.63 -8.89
N GLY A 57 1.23 -8.94 -8.83
CA GLY A 57 2.23 -9.90 -8.36
C GLY A 57 3.51 -9.90 -9.20
N LEU A 58 3.38 -9.81 -10.53
CA LEU A 58 4.52 -9.74 -11.45
C LEU A 58 4.80 -8.29 -11.85
N ARG A 59 5.86 -7.70 -11.29
CA ARG A 59 6.37 -6.38 -11.67
C ARG A 59 7.64 -6.53 -12.49
N LEU A 60 7.64 -5.97 -13.68
CA LEU A 60 8.79 -5.93 -14.56
C LEU A 60 9.23 -4.47 -14.70
N GLY A 61 10.54 -4.24 -14.62
CA GLY A 61 11.13 -2.91 -14.70
C GLY A 61 12.32 -2.89 -15.65
N ILE A 62 12.66 -1.69 -16.11
CA ILE A 62 13.85 -1.44 -16.93
C ILE A 62 14.92 -0.90 -16.00
N THR A 63 16.10 -1.51 -16.01
CA THR A 63 17.23 -1.03 -15.21
C THR A 63 17.76 0.30 -15.77
N LYS A 64 18.19 1.21 -14.90
CA LYS A 64 18.76 2.51 -15.30
C LYS A 64 19.99 2.37 -16.21
N PHE A 65 20.71 1.27 -16.09
CA PHE A 65 21.94 0.97 -16.83
C PHE A 65 21.71 0.05 -18.04
N SER A 66 20.46 -0.19 -18.43
CA SER A 66 20.19 -0.99 -19.63
C SER A 66 20.85 -0.34 -20.85
N ALA A 67 21.58 -1.13 -21.64
CA ALA A 67 22.14 -0.68 -22.90
C ALA A 67 21.07 -0.41 -23.96
N HIS A 68 19.87 -1.00 -23.81
CA HIS A 68 18.77 -0.94 -24.77
C HIS A 68 17.42 -0.67 -24.07
N PRO A 69 17.25 0.49 -23.41
CA PRO A 69 16.04 0.79 -22.65
C PRO A 69 14.80 0.96 -23.54
N ASP A 70 14.97 1.41 -24.78
CA ASP A 70 13.90 1.58 -25.76
C ASP A 70 13.34 0.24 -26.27
N ILE A 71 14.22 -0.74 -26.54
CA ILE A 71 13.83 -2.10 -26.92
C ILE A 71 13.14 -2.79 -25.75
N ALA A 72 13.69 -2.67 -24.54
CA ALA A 72 13.08 -3.20 -23.33
C ALA A 72 11.68 -2.62 -23.11
N LEU A 73 11.49 -1.32 -23.30
CA LEU A 73 10.17 -0.67 -23.20
C LEU A 73 9.18 -1.24 -24.21
N LYS A 74 9.58 -1.37 -25.49
CA LYS A 74 8.73 -1.95 -26.53
C LYS A 74 8.33 -3.40 -26.20
N PHE A 75 9.26 -4.18 -25.67
CA PHE A 75 8.97 -5.55 -25.23
C PHE A 75 7.99 -5.60 -24.05
N LEU A 76 8.16 -4.74 -23.04
CA LEU A 76 7.22 -4.63 -21.94
C LEU A 76 5.83 -4.20 -22.41
N GLN A 77 5.75 -3.23 -23.35
CA GLN A 77 4.49 -2.81 -23.98
C GLN A 77 3.84 -3.96 -24.78
N PHE A 78 4.64 -4.76 -25.50
CA PHE A 78 4.14 -5.95 -26.19
C PHE A 78 3.52 -6.95 -25.19
N MET A 79 4.19 -7.24 -24.08
CA MET A 79 3.69 -8.17 -23.06
C MET A 79 2.44 -7.66 -22.33
N THR A 80 2.27 -6.34 -22.21
CA THR A 80 1.12 -5.73 -21.52
C THR A 80 -0.06 -5.42 -22.45
N THR A 81 0.00 -5.79 -23.73
CA THR A 81 -1.19 -5.78 -24.59
C THR A 81 -2.23 -6.79 -24.06
N PRO A 82 -3.55 -6.53 -24.21
CA PRO A 82 -4.58 -7.43 -23.69
C PRO A 82 -4.43 -8.88 -24.17
N ARG A 83 -4.11 -9.09 -25.44
CA ARG A 83 -3.95 -10.41 -26.03
C ARG A 83 -2.76 -11.16 -25.45
N ASN A 84 -1.58 -10.55 -25.45
CA ASN A 84 -0.37 -11.22 -24.97
C ASN A 84 -0.41 -11.44 -23.46
N ASN A 85 -0.96 -10.48 -22.71
CA ASN A 85 -1.16 -10.65 -21.28
C ASN A 85 -2.14 -11.79 -20.99
N GLN A 86 -3.23 -11.90 -21.75
CA GLN A 86 -4.16 -13.03 -21.63
C GLN A 86 -3.47 -14.36 -21.96
N ASP A 87 -2.72 -14.43 -23.06
CA ASP A 87 -2.05 -15.67 -23.47
C ASP A 87 -1.01 -16.13 -22.44
N PHE A 88 -0.20 -15.20 -21.92
CA PHE A 88 0.73 -15.46 -20.83
C PHE A 88 0.02 -15.97 -19.57
N ASN A 89 -1.02 -15.26 -19.11
CA ASN A 89 -1.77 -15.63 -17.93
C ASN A 89 -2.55 -16.94 -18.11
N ARG A 90 -2.95 -17.30 -19.34
CA ARG A 90 -3.60 -18.57 -19.66
C ARG A 90 -2.64 -19.76 -19.52
N ILE A 91 -1.35 -19.56 -19.82
CA ILE A 91 -0.29 -20.54 -19.62
C ILE A 91 0.02 -20.67 -18.13
N CYS A 92 0.26 -19.54 -17.46
CA CYS A 92 0.60 -19.52 -16.03
C CYS A 92 -0.59 -19.85 -15.11
N LYS A 93 -1.82 -19.81 -15.64
CA LYS A 93 -3.07 -19.92 -14.86
C LYS A 93 -3.13 -18.85 -13.76
N TRP A 94 -2.77 -17.64 -14.11
CA TRP A 94 -2.82 -16.46 -13.24
C TRP A 94 -3.94 -15.51 -13.67
N THR A 95 -4.34 -14.62 -12.77
CA THR A 95 -5.32 -13.58 -13.06
C THR A 95 -4.65 -12.44 -13.83
N PRO A 96 -5.15 -12.06 -15.02
CA PRO A 96 -4.61 -10.95 -15.77
C PRO A 96 -4.92 -9.61 -15.09
N LEU A 97 -3.99 -8.67 -15.20
CA LEU A 97 -4.16 -7.31 -14.67
C LEU A 97 -4.76 -6.34 -15.70
N ILE A 98 -4.63 -6.66 -16.99
CA ILE A 98 -5.11 -5.80 -18.05
C ILE A 98 -6.63 -5.91 -18.14
N ARG A 99 -7.35 -4.79 -17.95
CA ARG A 99 -8.82 -4.72 -17.81
C ARG A 99 -9.62 -5.53 -18.83
N THR A 100 -9.14 -5.64 -20.07
CA THR A 100 -9.84 -6.33 -21.16
C THR A 100 -9.33 -7.76 -21.42
N ALA A 101 -8.33 -8.22 -20.69
CA ALA A 101 -7.82 -9.59 -20.77
C ALA A 101 -8.69 -10.52 -19.92
N LYS A 102 -8.93 -11.74 -20.41
CA LYS A 102 -9.78 -12.72 -19.72
C LYS A 102 -8.94 -13.72 -18.93
N SER A 103 -9.38 -14.04 -17.71
CA SER A 103 -8.82 -15.12 -16.90
C SER A 103 -9.07 -16.49 -17.55
N HIS A 104 -8.29 -17.49 -17.15
CA HIS A 104 -8.60 -18.87 -17.49
C HIS A 104 -9.88 -19.32 -16.75
N PRO A 105 -10.78 -20.12 -17.38
CA PRO A 105 -12.06 -20.50 -16.76
C PRO A 105 -11.94 -21.12 -15.37
N SER A 106 -10.89 -21.92 -15.12
CA SER A 106 -10.67 -22.57 -13.81
C SER A 106 -10.35 -21.62 -12.66
N ILE A 107 -10.04 -20.35 -12.94
CA ILE A 107 -9.72 -19.32 -11.94
C ILE A 107 -10.58 -18.07 -12.12
N GLU A 108 -11.67 -18.15 -12.88
CA GLU A 108 -12.57 -17.02 -13.12
C GLU A 108 -13.16 -16.46 -11.82
N ALA A 109 -13.37 -17.32 -10.82
CA ALA A 109 -13.81 -16.91 -9.48
C ALA A 109 -12.82 -15.99 -8.75
N PHE A 110 -11.55 -15.92 -9.17
CA PHE A 110 -10.54 -14.98 -8.67
C PHE A 110 -10.47 -13.67 -9.48
N THR A 111 -11.48 -13.37 -10.29
CA THR A 111 -11.51 -12.10 -11.02
C THR A 111 -11.57 -10.93 -10.03
N PRO A 112 -10.65 -9.95 -10.09
CA PRO A 112 -10.52 -8.94 -9.06
C PRO A 112 -11.74 -8.03 -9.03
N GLN A 113 -12.21 -7.71 -7.83
CA GLN A 113 -13.31 -6.75 -7.63
C GLN A 113 -12.73 -5.35 -7.41
N ALA A 114 -12.65 -4.53 -8.45
CA ALA A 114 -12.06 -3.19 -8.35
C ALA A 114 -12.85 -2.25 -7.42
N GLU A 115 -14.16 -2.46 -7.33
CA GLU A 115 -15.08 -1.72 -6.47
C GLU A 115 -15.11 -2.30 -5.05
N GLY A 116 -15.19 -1.42 -4.05
CA GLY A 116 -15.28 -1.83 -2.65
C GLY A 116 -14.69 -0.78 -1.71
N PHE A 117 -14.66 -1.12 -0.44
CA PHE A 117 -14.08 -0.27 0.60
C PHE A 117 -12.57 -0.11 0.38
N TRP A 118 -12.09 1.14 0.43
CA TRP A 118 -10.68 1.47 0.32
C TRP A 118 -9.99 1.31 1.67
N GLY A 119 -9.03 0.39 1.75
CA GLY A 119 -8.22 0.16 2.94
C GLY A 119 -7.24 -0.98 2.73
N ALA A 120 -6.17 -1.02 3.54
CA ALA A 120 -5.42 -2.27 3.71
C ALA A 120 -6.46 -3.37 4.02
N GLY A 121 -6.30 -4.56 3.43
CA GLY A 121 -7.33 -5.61 3.46
C GLY A 121 -7.93 -5.81 4.86
N PRO A 122 -9.12 -6.41 4.99
CA PRO A 122 -9.91 -6.44 6.24
C PRO A 122 -9.17 -6.99 7.48
N PHE A 123 -8.00 -7.61 7.27
CA PHE A 123 -7.11 -8.20 8.26
C PHE A 123 -5.90 -7.35 8.65
N ALA A 124 -5.77 -6.11 8.15
CA ALA A 124 -4.69 -5.19 8.50
C ALA A 124 -5.22 -4.02 9.35
N PRO A 125 -5.57 -4.28 10.63
CA PRO A 125 -6.21 -3.27 11.49
C PRO A 125 -5.26 -2.13 11.90
N LEU A 126 -3.95 -2.31 11.69
CA LEU A 126 -2.91 -1.39 12.15
C LEU A 126 -1.90 -1.12 11.05
N TYR A 127 -1.41 0.12 11.04
CA TYR A 127 -0.33 0.57 10.18
C TYR A 127 0.90 0.87 11.04
N GLY A 128 2.10 0.55 10.54
CA GLY A 128 3.35 0.71 11.27
C GLY A 128 3.89 -0.59 11.85
N GLY A 129 5.22 -0.70 11.91
CA GLY A 129 5.90 -1.94 12.24
C GLY A 129 5.79 -2.31 13.71
N ARG A 130 5.83 -1.31 14.61
CA ARG A 130 5.84 -1.56 16.06
C ARG A 130 4.45 -1.91 16.58
N ALA A 131 3.42 -1.20 16.13
CA ALA A 131 2.02 -1.50 16.44
C ALA A 131 1.62 -2.87 15.90
N MET A 132 2.02 -3.20 14.67
CA MET A 132 1.79 -4.54 14.09
C MET A 132 2.48 -5.64 14.89
N MET A 133 3.73 -5.44 15.32
CA MET A 133 4.44 -6.40 16.16
C MET A 133 3.72 -6.65 17.49
N VAL A 134 3.34 -5.58 18.21
CA VAL A 134 2.61 -5.69 19.49
C VAL A 134 1.30 -6.44 19.28
N PHE A 135 0.55 -6.09 18.24
CA PHE A 135 -0.71 -6.76 17.92
C PHE A 135 -0.54 -8.26 17.66
N HIS A 136 0.41 -8.65 16.80
CA HIS A 136 0.64 -10.06 16.46
C HIS A 136 1.11 -10.87 17.67
N GLN A 137 2.00 -10.32 18.50
CA GLN A 137 2.47 -11.01 19.70
C GLN A 137 1.33 -11.36 20.65
N GLN A 138 0.38 -10.44 20.84
CA GLN A 138 -0.76 -10.70 21.72
C GLN A 138 -1.83 -11.59 21.05
N LEU A 139 -1.96 -11.49 19.71
CA LEU A 139 -2.95 -12.26 18.95
C LEU A 139 -2.68 -13.77 19.06
N TRP A 140 -1.42 -14.20 18.97
CA TRP A 140 -1.08 -15.62 19.07
C TRP A 140 -1.43 -16.23 20.42
N ASP A 141 -1.17 -15.52 21.52
CA ASP A 141 -1.58 -15.97 22.85
C ASP A 141 -3.11 -16.14 22.96
N PHE A 142 -3.88 -15.25 22.31
CA PHE A 142 -5.34 -15.32 22.28
C PHE A 142 -5.84 -16.48 21.41
N VAL A 143 -5.31 -16.64 20.20
CA VAL A 143 -5.68 -17.71 19.26
C VAL A 143 -5.34 -19.09 19.82
N GLU A 144 -4.26 -19.21 20.57
CA GLU A 144 -3.87 -20.45 21.26
C GLU A 144 -4.63 -20.67 22.59
N HIS A 145 -5.60 -19.80 22.91
CA HIS A 145 -6.42 -19.86 24.12
C HIS A 145 -5.61 -19.77 25.44
N LYS A 146 -4.40 -19.18 25.41
CA LYS A 146 -3.58 -18.94 26.62
C LYS A 146 -4.12 -17.79 27.46
N VAL A 147 -4.91 -16.91 26.87
CA VAL A 147 -5.50 -15.73 27.50
C VAL A 147 -6.97 -15.60 27.11
N SER A 148 -7.77 -14.98 27.98
CA SER A 148 -9.14 -14.62 27.63
C SER A 148 -9.16 -13.45 26.63
N PHE A 149 -10.32 -13.24 25.98
CA PHE A 149 -10.50 -12.06 25.12
C PHE A 149 -10.30 -10.75 25.90
N GLU A 150 -10.74 -10.71 27.16
CA GLU A 150 -10.60 -9.51 27.99
C GLU A 150 -9.15 -9.24 28.40
N ASP A 151 -8.39 -10.29 28.71
CA ASP A 151 -6.95 -10.18 28.94
C ASP A 151 -6.23 -9.70 27.68
N TYR A 152 -6.59 -10.24 26.52
CA TYR A 152 -6.06 -9.80 25.23
C TYR A 152 -6.31 -8.32 24.99
N LEU A 153 -7.56 -7.86 25.17
CA LEU A 153 -7.91 -6.44 25.05
C LEU A 153 -7.18 -5.57 26.08
N GLN A 154 -7.04 -6.02 27.32
CA GLN A 154 -6.31 -5.28 28.35
C GLN A 154 -4.83 -5.13 27.98
N ARG A 155 -4.19 -6.20 27.50
CA ARG A 155 -2.78 -6.17 27.06
C ARG A 155 -2.58 -5.24 25.87
N LEU A 156 -3.51 -5.24 24.91
CA LEU A 156 -3.48 -4.29 23.80
C LEU A 156 -3.66 -2.85 24.29
N ARG A 157 -4.64 -2.59 25.16
CA ARG A 157 -4.88 -1.25 25.72
C ARG A 157 -3.66 -0.68 26.45
N GLN A 158 -2.83 -1.52 27.05
CA GLN A 158 -1.61 -1.11 27.74
C GLN A 158 -0.45 -0.83 26.79
N LYS A 159 -0.22 -1.69 25.79
CA LYS A 159 1.01 -1.65 24.97
C LYS A 159 0.85 -0.93 23.64
N LEU A 160 -0.35 -0.92 23.08
CA LEU A 160 -0.59 -0.38 21.74
C LEU A 160 -0.45 1.15 21.66
N PRO A 161 -0.87 1.96 22.66
CA PRO A 161 -0.71 3.41 22.59
C PRO A 161 0.74 3.87 22.37
N GLU A 162 1.69 3.31 23.14
CA GLU A 162 3.12 3.62 22.99
C GLU A 162 3.65 3.18 21.62
N ALA A 163 3.31 1.96 21.18
CA ALA A 163 3.74 1.45 19.88
C ALA A 163 3.21 2.30 18.72
N MET A 164 1.96 2.74 18.80
CA MET A 164 1.35 3.64 17.81
C MET A 164 2.00 5.03 17.82
N ALA A 165 2.36 5.57 18.98
CA ALA A 165 3.06 6.85 19.06
C ALA A 165 4.39 6.80 18.31
N VAL A 166 5.19 5.75 18.52
CA VAL A 166 6.47 5.54 17.81
C VAL A 166 6.28 5.43 16.29
N ASP A 167 5.30 4.63 15.84
CA ASP A 167 5.03 4.49 14.42
C ASP A 167 4.52 5.81 13.80
N PHE A 168 3.72 6.57 14.55
CA PHE A 168 3.24 7.89 14.13
C PHE A 168 4.38 8.89 14.00
N GLU A 169 5.29 8.96 14.97
CA GLU A 169 6.49 9.79 14.89
C GLU A 169 7.35 9.41 13.68
N ARG A 170 7.53 8.11 13.43
CA ARG A 170 8.28 7.63 12.25
C ARG A 170 7.65 8.12 10.96
N ILE A 171 6.33 7.98 10.80
CA ILE A 171 5.62 8.48 9.61
C ILE A 171 5.88 9.98 9.42
N LEU A 172 5.82 10.76 10.49
CA LEU A 172 6.03 12.20 10.41
C LEU A 172 7.47 12.58 10.08
N ILE A 173 8.45 11.88 10.66
CA ILE A 173 9.88 12.05 10.33
C ILE A 173 10.10 11.70 8.86
N ASP A 174 9.63 10.54 8.41
CA ASP A 174 9.79 10.10 7.02
C ASP A 174 9.16 11.11 6.05
N ASN A 175 8.00 11.67 6.38
CA ASN A 175 7.36 12.72 5.59
C ASN A 175 8.18 14.02 5.57
N ARG A 176 8.75 14.44 6.70
CA ARG A 176 9.63 15.62 6.79
C ARG A 176 10.88 15.42 5.94
N GLU A 177 11.54 14.28 6.07
CA GLU A 177 12.73 13.94 5.29
C GLU A 177 12.40 13.88 3.79
N GLN A 178 11.27 13.25 3.41
CA GLN A 178 10.80 13.26 2.02
C GLN A 178 10.54 14.68 1.50
N TYR A 179 9.99 15.57 2.34
CA TYR A 179 9.80 16.97 1.98
C TYR A 179 11.14 17.68 1.71
N HIS A 180 12.14 17.47 2.57
CA HIS A 180 13.49 18.02 2.36
C HIS A 180 14.14 17.47 1.09
N VAL A 181 14.04 16.17 0.83
CA VAL A 181 14.57 15.54 -0.39
C VAL A 181 13.87 16.07 -1.65
N LEU A 182 12.55 16.19 -1.64
CA LEU A 182 11.79 16.76 -2.75
C LEU A 182 12.14 18.23 -2.98
N ASN A 183 12.27 19.02 -1.91
CA ASN A 183 12.67 20.42 -2.01
C ASN A 183 14.08 20.59 -2.54
N ALA A 184 15.04 19.79 -2.07
CA ALA A 184 16.39 19.80 -2.61
C ALA A 184 16.38 19.48 -4.12
N ALA A 185 15.60 18.48 -4.55
CA ALA A 185 15.48 18.12 -5.95
C ALA A 185 14.78 19.21 -6.80
N ILE A 186 13.76 19.89 -6.25
CA ILE A 186 13.09 21.03 -6.90
C ILE A 186 14.05 22.20 -7.00
N THR A 187 14.70 22.60 -5.91
CA THR A 187 15.71 23.68 -5.88
C THR A 187 16.83 23.41 -6.88
N TRP A 188 17.32 22.18 -6.95
CA TRP A 188 18.34 21.78 -7.93
C TRP A 188 17.81 21.87 -9.37
N SER A 189 16.56 21.44 -9.61
CA SER A 189 15.93 21.58 -10.94
C SER A 189 15.70 23.04 -11.33
N LEU A 190 15.35 23.90 -10.38
CA LEU A 190 15.25 25.34 -10.62
C LEU A 190 16.62 25.95 -10.90
N ALA A 191 17.65 25.53 -10.17
CA ALA A 191 19.01 25.99 -10.41
C ALA A 191 19.51 25.59 -11.81
N GLU A 192 19.29 24.34 -12.23
CA GLU A 192 19.58 23.88 -13.59
C GLU A 192 18.76 24.66 -14.64
N ALA A 193 17.47 24.88 -14.42
CA ALA A 193 16.61 25.60 -15.37
C ALA A 193 17.02 27.08 -15.53
N LEU A 194 17.40 27.74 -14.44
CA LEU A 194 17.67 29.19 -14.44
C LEU A 194 19.14 29.53 -14.71
N PHE A 195 20.07 28.67 -14.29
CA PHE A 195 21.50 29.00 -14.25
C PHE A 195 22.40 28.06 -15.04
N ALA A 196 21.90 27.00 -15.70
CA ALA A 196 22.77 26.12 -16.50
C ALA A 196 23.70 26.84 -17.51
N PRO A 197 23.28 27.94 -18.18
CA PRO A 197 24.17 28.68 -19.08
C PRO A 197 25.38 29.33 -18.37
N THR A 198 25.30 29.56 -17.05
CA THR A 198 26.38 30.17 -16.27
C THR A 198 27.38 29.14 -15.74
N TRP A 199 27.20 27.85 -16.06
CA TRP A 199 28.03 26.75 -15.54
C TRP A 199 29.18 26.34 -16.47
N GLY A 200 29.51 27.17 -17.47
CA GLY A 200 30.58 26.89 -18.42
C GLY A 200 30.25 25.77 -19.41
N LEU A 201 28.96 25.43 -19.57
CA LEU A 201 28.48 24.48 -20.56
C LEU A 201 28.44 25.12 -21.97
N SER A 202 28.48 24.29 -23.00
CA SER A 202 28.12 24.73 -24.36
C SER A 202 26.65 25.18 -24.39
N GLN A 203 26.28 26.01 -25.37
CA GLN A 203 24.88 26.45 -25.49
C GLN A 203 23.90 25.28 -25.68
N GLU A 204 24.30 24.26 -26.44
CA GLU A 204 23.49 23.07 -26.71
C GLU A 204 23.31 22.22 -25.44
N ASP A 205 24.38 22.02 -24.68
CA ASP A 205 24.34 21.28 -23.42
C ASP A 205 23.52 22.02 -22.35
N ALA A 206 23.68 23.35 -22.26
CA ALA A 206 22.90 24.17 -21.35
C ALA A 206 21.39 24.07 -21.65
N ALA A 207 21.00 24.18 -22.93
CA ALA A 207 19.62 24.04 -23.35
C ALA A 207 19.05 22.63 -23.06
N LEU A 208 19.85 21.58 -23.24
CA LEU A 208 19.46 20.21 -22.91
C LEU A 208 19.24 20.02 -21.40
N VAL A 209 20.15 20.57 -20.57
CA VAL A 209 20.04 20.54 -19.10
C VAL A 209 18.77 21.28 -18.67
N GLN A 210 18.52 22.49 -19.18
CA GLN A 210 17.32 23.26 -18.87
C GLN A 210 16.04 22.50 -19.24
N SER A 211 15.95 21.94 -20.44
CA SER A 211 14.77 21.17 -20.88
C SER A 211 14.51 19.91 -20.03
N LYS A 212 15.57 19.23 -19.57
CA LYS A 212 15.43 18.11 -18.62
C LYS A 212 14.98 18.60 -17.24
N ALA A 213 15.55 19.70 -16.77
CA ALA A 213 15.25 20.30 -15.49
C ALA A 213 13.81 20.81 -15.40
N GLU A 214 13.26 21.40 -16.46
CA GLU A 214 11.86 21.82 -16.54
C GLU A 214 10.89 20.64 -16.45
N ARG A 215 11.13 19.56 -17.21
CA ARG A 215 10.30 18.34 -17.13
C ARG A 215 10.37 17.70 -15.75
N ARG A 216 11.57 17.61 -15.18
CA ARG A 216 11.78 17.04 -13.84
C ARG A 216 11.14 17.92 -12.77
N GLY A 217 11.33 19.24 -12.83
CA GLY A 217 10.75 20.21 -11.92
C GLY A 217 9.23 20.20 -11.97
N LYS A 218 8.62 20.18 -13.16
CA LYS A 218 7.18 20.04 -13.33
C LYS A 218 6.66 18.73 -12.76
N TYR A 219 7.31 17.60 -13.07
CA TYR A 219 6.95 16.30 -12.51
C TYR A 219 7.02 16.33 -10.98
N LEU A 220 8.12 16.81 -10.39
CA LEU A 220 8.30 16.89 -8.93
C LEU A 220 7.31 17.85 -8.27
N TRP A 221 6.91 18.92 -8.96
CA TRP A 221 5.93 19.88 -8.48
C TRP A 221 4.50 19.34 -8.53
N GLU A 222 4.11 18.68 -9.63
CA GLU A 222 2.79 18.04 -9.77
C GLU A 222 2.70 16.76 -8.92
N SER A 223 3.83 16.09 -8.75
CA SER A 223 3.98 14.97 -7.84
C SER A 223 4.30 15.41 -6.43
N ARG A 224 4.33 16.71 -6.09
CA ARG A 224 4.16 17.15 -4.70
C ARG A 224 2.71 16.83 -4.38
N PRO A 225 2.46 15.73 -3.71
CA PRO A 225 1.12 15.53 -3.23
C PRO A 225 1.03 16.57 -2.11
N ARG A 226 -0.15 17.10 -1.82
CA ARG A 226 -0.35 17.81 -0.56
C ARG A 226 -0.30 16.79 0.58
N PHE A 227 0.81 16.07 0.69
CA PHE A 227 1.04 15.00 1.62
C PHE A 227 1.36 15.67 2.95
N LEU A 228 0.32 15.68 3.78
CA LEU A 228 0.38 15.69 5.24
C LEU A 228 0.43 17.01 6.00
N GLU A 229 0.74 18.16 5.39
CA GLU A 229 0.42 19.43 6.08
C GLU A 229 -1.10 19.59 6.29
N ASP A 230 -1.90 19.09 5.34
CA ASP A 230 -3.36 19.04 5.35
C ASP A 230 -3.92 17.61 5.37
N SER A 231 -3.18 16.60 5.88
CA SER A 231 -3.78 15.26 5.95
C SER A 231 -5.02 15.32 6.83
N PHE A 232 -6.16 14.89 6.27
CA PHE A 232 -7.42 14.70 6.97
C PHE A 232 -7.21 14.07 8.37
N TRP A 233 -6.25 13.13 8.48
CA TRP A 233 -5.85 12.48 9.72
C TRP A 233 -5.17 13.40 10.74
N ARG A 234 -4.25 14.28 10.33
CA ARG A 234 -3.63 15.29 11.22
C ARG A 234 -4.68 16.30 11.71
N GLY A 235 -5.53 16.80 10.81
CA GLY A 235 -6.61 17.71 11.19
C GLY A 235 -7.60 17.06 12.18
N ARG A 236 -7.92 15.78 11.97
CA ARG A 236 -8.76 14.99 12.88
C ARG A 236 -8.07 14.70 14.21
N TRP A 237 -6.77 14.41 14.21
CA TRP A 237 -5.96 14.21 15.41
C TRP A 237 -5.91 15.47 16.28
N ASN A 238 -5.53 16.60 15.67
CA ASN A 238 -5.46 17.89 16.35
C ASN A 238 -6.82 18.26 16.96
N ARG A 239 -7.92 17.97 16.25
CA ARG A 239 -9.27 18.15 16.78
C ARG A 239 -9.53 17.27 18.00
N TYR A 240 -9.18 15.98 17.96
CA TYR A 240 -9.37 15.09 19.10
C TYR A 240 -8.54 15.49 20.33
N VAL A 241 -7.33 16.00 20.13
CA VAL A 241 -6.49 16.56 21.20
C VAL A 241 -7.12 17.84 21.75
N ALA A 242 -7.57 18.76 20.89
CA ALA A 242 -8.24 20.00 21.30
C ALA A 242 -9.56 19.75 22.06
N GLU A 243 -10.32 18.73 21.64
CA GLU A 243 -11.52 18.23 22.33
C GLU A 243 -11.20 17.46 23.62
N LYS A 244 -9.92 17.31 23.98
CA LYS A 244 -9.44 16.59 25.18
C LYS A 244 -9.94 15.14 25.26
N ARG A 245 -10.01 14.45 24.11
CA ARG A 245 -10.43 13.04 24.10
C ARG A 245 -9.40 12.18 24.86
N PRO A 246 -9.82 11.35 25.85
CA PRO A 246 -8.89 10.66 26.75
C PRO A 246 -7.79 9.86 26.03
N ARG A 247 -8.16 9.08 25.01
CA ARG A 247 -7.21 8.26 24.23
C ARG A 247 -6.28 9.10 23.36
N ALA A 248 -6.75 10.24 22.86
CA ALA A 248 -5.89 11.14 22.09
C ALA A 248 -4.81 11.74 22.99
N LEU A 249 -5.18 12.14 24.22
CA LEU A 249 -4.24 12.68 25.20
C LEU A 249 -3.22 11.65 25.67
N GLU A 250 -3.64 10.41 25.90
CA GLU A 250 -2.74 9.30 26.29
C GLU A 250 -1.68 9.07 25.21
N VAL A 251 -2.07 8.86 23.95
CA VAL A 251 -1.11 8.71 22.84
C VAL A 251 -0.25 9.97 22.69
N GLN A 252 -0.85 11.17 22.80
CA GLN A 252 -0.11 12.43 22.71
C GLN A 252 0.96 12.56 23.79
N SER A 253 0.73 12.04 25.00
CA SER A 253 1.73 12.05 26.08
C SER A 253 2.96 11.18 25.81
N HIS A 254 2.85 10.24 24.86
CA HIS A 254 3.96 9.41 24.41
C HIS A 254 4.70 9.98 23.20
N ILE A 255 4.18 11.04 22.57
CA ILE A 255 4.83 11.73 21.46
C ILE A 255 5.89 12.68 22.03
N SER A 256 7.15 12.42 21.71
CA SER A 256 8.34 13.16 22.12
C SER A 256 8.61 14.41 21.26
N LEU A 257 8.09 14.43 20.03
CA LEU A 257 8.26 15.55 19.11
C LEU A 257 7.42 16.78 19.54
N ASN A 258 8.09 17.92 19.74
CA ASN A 258 7.46 19.19 20.06
C ASN A 258 7.16 19.98 18.78
N TRP A 259 5.89 20.02 18.37
CA TRP A 259 5.44 20.52 17.06
C TRP A 259 5.32 22.04 16.97
N ASP A 260 5.12 22.74 18.10
CA ASP A 260 4.84 24.18 18.11
C ASP A 260 6.10 25.05 17.96
N ARG A 261 7.30 24.44 17.89
CA ARG A 261 8.56 25.17 17.95
C ARG A 261 9.34 25.35 16.66
N GLU A 262 8.95 24.71 15.55
CA GLU A 262 9.69 24.85 14.29
C GLU A 262 8.78 24.77 13.07
N LEU A 263 8.03 25.85 12.84
CA LEU A 263 7.72 26.28 11.47
C LEU A 263 8.47 27.60 11.26
N PRO A 264 9.52 27.66 10.42
CA PRO A 264 9.90 28.91 9.79
C PRO A 264 8.81 29.41 8.84
#